data_AF-A0A2U1LMN9-F1
#
_entry.id   AF-A0A2U1LMN9-F1
#
_cell.length_a   1.000
_cell.length_b   1.000
_cell.length_c   1.000
_cell.angle_alpha   90.00
_cell.angle_beta   90.00
_cell.angle_gamma   90.00
#
_symmetry.space_group_name_H-M   'P 1'
#
loop_
_entity.id
_entity.type
_entity.pdbx_description
1 polymer ?
#
loop_
_entity_poly.entity_id
_entity_poly.type
_entity_poly.pdbx_seq_one_letter_code
_entity_poly.pdbx_strand_id
1 'polypeptide(L)' 'MACLMYRGDVVRKDVNAALATIKTERTIWFVDWFPTGFKCGISYQPPTVVPGGDLGKVHI' A
#
# COMPACT_ATOMS: atom_id res chain seq x y z
N MET A 1 10.65 -7.26 7.45
CA MET A 1 9.19 -7.09 7.51
C MET A 1 8.84 -5.73 6.92
N ALA A 2 7.92 -5.66 5.94
CA ALA A 2 7.57 -4.41 5.24
C ALA A 2 6.10 -4.04 5.50
N CYS A 3 5.81 -2.73 5.56
CA CYS A 3 4.49 -2.18 5.88
C CYS A 3 3.94 -1.33 4.74
N LEU A 4 2.69 -1.57 4.34
CA LEU A 4 1.96 -0.78 3.36
C LEU A 4 0.75 -0.12 4.04
N MET A 5 0.65 1.20 3.98
CA MET A 5 -0.42 1.97 4.63
C MET A 5 -1.20 2.75 3.56
N TYR A 6 -2.46 2.39 3.37
CA TYR A 6 -3.35 2.99 2.39
C TYR A 6 -4.25 4.03 3.06
N ARG A 7 -4.53 5.12 2.36
CA ARG A 7 -5.53 6.13 2.75
C ARG A 7 -6.51 6.40 1.60
N GLY A 8 -7.78 6.60 1.95
CA GLY A 8 -8.86 6.91 0.99
C GLY A 8 -9.71 5.70 0.62
N ASP A 9 -10.36 5.77 -0.54
CA ASP A 9 -11.25 4.73 -1.05
C ASP A 9 -10.46 3.54 -1.60
N VAL A 10 -9.96 2.70 -0.69
CA VAL A 10 -9.17 1.52 -1.00
C VAL A 10 -9.88 0.28 -0.46
N VAL A 11 -10.26 -0.62 -1.37
CA VAL A 11 -10.94 -1.86 -1.01
C VAL A 11 -9.91 -2.95 -0.71
N ARG A 12 -10.11 -3.71 0.37
CA ARG A 12 -9.22 -4.81 0.79
C ARG A 12 -8.92 -5.83 -0.31
N LYS A 13 -9.88 -6.07 -1.22
CA LYS A 13 -9.72 -7.01 -2.35
C LYS A 13 -8.59 -6.57 -3.28
N ASP A 14 -8.49 -5.27 -3.56
CA ASP A 14 -7.53 -4.71 -4.52
C ASP A 14 -6.12 -4.70 -3.90
N VAL A 15 -6.04 -4.46 -2.59
CA VAL A 15 -4.79 -4.61 -1.82
C VAL A 15 -4.26 -6.05 -1.89
N ASN A 16 -5.12 -7.05 -1.69
CA ASN A 16 -4.71 -8.46 -1.76
C ASN A 16 -4.25 -8.84 -3.18
N ALA A 17 -4.91 -8.34 -4.21
CA ALA A 17 -4.49 -8.56 -5.60
C ALA A 17 -3.12 -7.93 -5.88
N ALA A 18 -2.90 -6.67 -5.48
CA ALA A 18 -1.62 -5.99 -5.65
C ALA A 18 -0.47 -6.70 -4.90
N LEU A 19 -0.73 -7.20 -3.69
CA LEU A 19 0.23 -7.98 -2.92
C LEU A 19 0.61 -9.30 -3.61
N ALA A 20 -0.35 -9.95 -4.28
CA ALA A 20 -0.07 -11.17 -5.05
C ALA A 20 0.87 -10.86 -6.22
N THR A 21 0.62 -9.76 -6.95
CA THR A 21 1.49 -9.30 -8.04
C THR A 21 2.91 -8.98 -7.56
N ILE A 22 3.04 -8.20 -6.48
CA ILE A 22 4.34 -7.82 -5.91
C ILE A 22 5.17 -9.04 -5.51
N LYS A 23 4.54 -10.09 -4.98
CA LYS A 23 5.22 -11.34 -4.60
C LYS A 23 5.78 -12.11 -5.80
N THR A 24 5.16 -11.97 -6.97
CA THR A 24 5.57 -12.66 -8.20
C THR A 24 6.50 -11.83 -9.08
N GLU A 25 6.70 -10.56 -8.74
CA GLU A 25 7.46 -9.64 -9.56
C GLU A 25 8.96 -10.00 -9.57
N ARG A 26 9.52 -10.24 -10.76
CA ARG A 26 10.90 -10.75 -10.93
C ARG A 26 12.00 -9.75 -10.52
N THR A 27 11.61 -8.50 -10.25
CA THR A 27 12.53 -7.43 -9.84
C THR A 27 12.69 -7.35 -8.32
N ILE A 28 11.79 -7.98 -7.56
CA ILE A 28 11.75 -7.92 -6.10
C ILE A 28 12.14 -9.28 -5.53
N TRP A 29 13.25 -9.32 -4.80
CA TRP A 29 13.75 -10.54 -4.17
C TRP A 29 13.38 -10.56 -2.69
N PHE A 30 12.54 -11.52 -2.29
CA PHE A 30 12.21 -11.75 -0.88
C PHE A 30 13.21 -12.73 -0.26
N VAL A 31 13.52 -12.51 1.01
CA VAL A 31 14.34 -13.42 1.82
C VAL A 31 13.52 -14.63 2.28
N ASP A 32 14.18 -15.79 2.44
CA ASP A 32 13.51 -17.05 2.78
C ASP A 32 12.76 -17.00 4.13
N TRP A 33 13.25 -16.19 5.08
CA TRP A 33 12.58 -15.94 6.36
C TRP A 33 11.53 -14.83 6.32
N PHE A 34 10.91 -14.59 5.17
CA PHE A 34 9.73 -13.72 5.03
C PHE A 34 8.43 -14.53 4.82
N PRO A 35 7.99 -15.36 5.80
CA PRO A 35 6.91 -16.33 5.61
C PRO A 35 5.51 -15.71 5.54
N THR A 36 5.27 -14.61 6.25
CA THR A 36 3.92 -14.03 6.47
C THR A 36 3.61 -12.79 5.63
N GLY A 37 4.58 -12.26 4.89
CA GLY A 37 4.34 -11.18 3.94
C GLY A 37 4.18 -9.79 4.57
N PHE A 38 3.60 -8.87 3.82
CA PHE A 38 3.48 -7.46 4.16
C PHE A 38 2.42 -7.20 5.24
N LYS A 39 2.72 -6.30 6.19
CA LYS A 39 1.69 -5.74 7.07
C LYS A 39 0.96 -4.63 6.33
N CYS A 40 -0.35 -4.75 6.19
CA CYS A 40 -1.17 -3.76 5.51
C CYS A 40 -2.13 -3.08 6.49
N GLY A 41 -2.21 -1.75 6.42
CA GLY A 41 -3.21 -0.96 7.11
C GLY A 41 -4.00 -0.11 6.11
N ILE A 42 -5.29 0.05 6.31
CA ILE A 42 -6.16 0.88 5.46
C ILE A 42 -6.91 1.85 6.36
N SER A 43 -6.82 3.13 6.04
CA SER A 43 -7.67 4.18 6.62
C SER A 43 -8.58 4.74 5.53
N TYR A 44 -9.89 4.67 5.75
CA TYR A 44 -10.86 5.20 4.80
C TYR A 44 -10.97 6.73 4.82
N GLN A 45 -10.30 7.39 5.78
CA GLN A 45 -10.23 8.84 5.80
C GLN A 45 -9.42 9.33 4.59
N PRO A 46 -9.97 10.30 3.82
CA PRO A 46 -9.24 10.86 2.69
C PRO A 46 -7.95 11.53 3.17
N PRO A 47 -6.87 11.50 2.37
CA PRO A 47 -5.67 12.27 2.64
C PRO A 47 -6.01 13.76 2.76
N THR A 48 -5.57 14.38 3.84
CA THR A 48 -5.71 15.83 4.04
C THR A 48 -4.47 16.52 3.49
N VAL A 49 -4.65 17.48 2.59
CA VAL A 49 -3.57 18.36 2.14
C VAL A 49 -3.45 19.55 3.08
N VAL A 50 -2.24 19.87 3.52
CA VAL A 50 -1.98 21.13 4.22
C VAL A 50 -1.83 22.22 3.16
N PRO A 51 -2.51 23.38 3.28
CA PRO A 51 -2.32 24.50 2.37
C PRO A 51 -0.82 24.89 2.31
N GLY A 52 -0.22 24.84 1.11
CA GLY A 52 1.22 25.10 0.90
C GLY A 52 2.15 23.91 1.15
N GLY A 53 1.62 22.73 1.47
CA GLY A 53 2.39 21.49 1.58
C GLY A 53 2.61 20.79 0.24
N ASP A 54 3.61 19.91 0.21
CA ASP A 54 4.03 19.15 -0.98
C ASP A 54 3.09 17.99 -1.35
N LEU A 55 2.03 17.78 -0.56
CA LEU A 55 1.05 16.73 -0.83
C LEU A 55 0.15 17.14 -2.01
N GLY A 56 0.35 16.49 -3.16
CA GLY A 56 -0.48 16.65 -4.35
C GLY A 56 -1.94 16.29 -4.10
N LYS A 57 -2.85 16.93 -4.85
CA LYS A 57 -4.29 16.61 -4.80
C LYS A 57 -4.52 15.14 -5.20
N VAL A 58 -5.35 14.44 -4.44
CA VAL A 58 -5.78 13.08 -4.77
C VAL A 58 -6.69 13.18 -6.00
N HIS A 59 -6.29 12.55 -7.11
CA HIS A 59 -7.17 12.38 -8.26
C HIS A 59 -8.22 11.33 -7.91
N ILE A 60 -9.49 11.75 -7.82
CA ILE A 60 -10.67 10.87 -7.72
C ILE A 60 -11.21 10.57 -9.11
#